data_AF-A0A131Z3J9-F1
#
_entry.id   AF-A0A131Z3J9-F1
#
_cell.length_a   1.000
_cell.length_b   1.000
_cell.length_c   1.000
_cell.angle_alpha   90.00
_cell.angle_beta   90.00
_cell.angle_gamma   90.00
#
_symmetry.space_group_name_H-M   'P 1'
#
loop_
_entity.id
_entity.type
_entity.pdbx_description
1 polymer ?
#
loop_
_entity_poly.entity_id
_entity_poly.type
_entity_poly.pdbx_seq_one_letter_code
_entity_poly.pdbx_strand_id
1 'polypeptide(L)'
;MAAPVSAMLAFASKTAQLLSCKSRVPQVVTCAGLKQWKVPPTFEDVEFPEERKLRVLEKVPTYPFGVRPPKMFKDLATIRGPELVHNRLLYNQYGIMALSGAFLRPGHLDMIRLNINKKLDVTRMFAVWRIDPPWKPITKKGQGKRMGKGKGAIDHYVTPIKAGRIIIEIGGHVEFEEVKPLLEQVCNKLPVDAIPITNQLLEEIRLEEEELERKNINPFSIERVIDYKMHDSARWISKYDRKYYTKYV
;
A
#
# COMPACT_ATOMS: atom_id res chain seq x y z
N MET A 1 41.06 -29.02 34.49
CA MET A 1 40.14 -27.86 34.40
C MET A 1 40.87 -26.76 33.65
N ALA A 2 40.69 -26.72 32.33
CA ALA A 2 41.43 -25.81 31.44
C ALA A 2 40.45 -24.76 30.90
N ALA A 3 40.64 -23.51 31.28
CA ALA A 3 39.93 -22.36 30.71
C ALA A 3 40.47 -22.09 29.29
N PRO A 4 39.62 -21.62 28.36
CA PRO A 4 39.96 -21.58 26.95
C PRO A 4 40.85 -20.39 26.59
N VAL A 5 41.90 -20.69 25.83
CA VAL A 5 42.96 -19.84 25.26
C VAL A 5 42.45 -18.65 24.42
N SER A 6 41.13 -18.58 24.15
CA SER A 6 40.51 -17.59 23.27
C SER A 6 40.43 -16.18 23.88
N ALA A 7 40.42 -16.04 25.21
CA ALA A 7 40.28 -14.72 25.85
C ALA A 7 41.60 -13.91 25.87
N MET A 8 42.75 -14.58 25.93
CA MET A 8 44.06 -13.91 25.91
C MET A 8 44.44 -13.35 24.54
N LEU A 9 44.03 -14.02 23.45
CA LEU A 9 44.28 -13.55 22.08
C LEU A 9 43.49 -12.27 21.73
N ALA A 10 42.29 -12.10 22.31
CA ALA A 10 41.48 -10.91 22.08
C ALA A 10 42.08 -9.65 22.75
N PHE A 11 42.74 -9.79 23.90
CA PHE A 11 43.30 -8.66 24.64
C PHE A 11 44.60 -8.14 24.01
N ALA A 12 45.44 -9.03 23.47
CA ALA A 12 46.69 -8.66 22.81
C ALA A 12 46.47 -7.88 21.49
N SER A 13 45.36 -8.14 20.78
CA SER A 13 45.04 -7.43 19.53
C SER A 13 44.61 -5.97 19.74
N LYS A 14 43.98 -5.66 20.88
CA LYS A 14 43.50 -4.31 21.22
C LYS A 14 44.62 -3.40 21.73
N THR A 15 45.62 -3.92 22.42
CA THR A 15 46.76 -3.12 22.90
C THR A 15 47.76 -2.80 21.79
N ALA A 16 47.93 -3.69 20.80
CA ALA A 16 48.80 -3.44 19.64
C ALA A 16 48.29 -2.30 18.74
N GLN A 17 46.97 -2.05 18.69
CA GLN A 17 46.39 -0.94 17.93
C GLN A 17 46.62 0.43 18.58
N LEU A 18 46.82 0.49 19.91
CA LEU A 18 47.03 1.75 20.64
C LEU A 18 48.49 2.24 20.60
N LEU A 19 49.46 1.36 20.31
CA LEU A 19 50.89 1.70 20.29
C LEU A 19 51.45 2.05 18.90
N SER A 20 50.66 1.92 17.83
CA SER A 20 51.04 2.41 16.51
C SER A 20 50.72 3.91 16.35
N CYS A 21 51.28 4.75 17.22
CA CYS A 21 51.46 6.17 16.98
C CYS A 21 52.58 6.38 15.94
N LYS A 22 52.34 5.93 14.70
CA LYS A 22 52.95 6.61 13.55
C LYS A 22 52.14 7.86 13.34
N SER A 23 52.77 9.02 13.41
CA SER A 23 52.21 10.31 13.05
C SER A 23 51.55 10.22 11.68
N ARG A 24 50.26 9.87 11.65
CA ARG A 24 49.43 10.08 10.47
C ARG A 24 49.19 11.57 10.44
N VAL A 25 50.11 12.29 9.79
CA VAL A 25 49.73 13.53 9.12
C VAL A 25 48.45 13.19 8.36
N PRO A 26 47.31 13.86 8.63
CA PRO A 26 46.12 13.64 7.84
C PRO A 26 46.50 14.07 6.42
N GLN A 27 46.75 13.09 5.55
CA GLN A 27 46.83 13.37 4.13
C GLN A 27 45.42 13.78 3.72
N VAL A 28 45.20 15.09 3.67
CA VAL A 28 44.04 15.67 2.99
C VAL A 28 44.26 15.40 1.52
N VAL A 29 43.86 14.20 1.08
CA VAL A 29 43.73 13.93 -0.34
C VAL A 29 42.58 14.82 -0.79
N THR A 30 42.90 15.90 -1.50
CA THR A 30 41.89 16.67 -2.20
C THR A 30 41.38 15.78 -3.33
N CYS A 31 40.35 15.00 -3.04
CA CYS A 31 39.59 14.25 -4.03
C CYS A 31 38.80 15.27 -4.87
N ALA A 32 39.47 16.02 -5.75
CA ALA A 32 38.83 16.86 -6.75
C ALA A 32 38.25 15.93 -7.84
N GLY A 33 37.25 15.13 -7.47
CA GLY A 33 36.47 14.35 -8.41
C GLY A 33 35.56 15.27 -9.21
N LEU A 34 35.45 15.05 -10.53
CA LEU A 34 34.44 15.72 -11.34
C LEU A 34 33.06 15.33 -10.80
N LYS A 35 32.25 16.34 -10.44
CA LYS A 35 30.86 16.10 -10.06
C LYS A 35 30.11 15.64 -11.30
N GLN A 36 29.74 14.36 -11.35
CA GLN A 36 28.86 13.84 -12.38
C GLN A 36 27.42 14.19 -12.00
N TRP A 37 26.91 15.28 -12.54
CA TRP A 37 25.50 15.65 -12.41
C TRP A 37 24.66 14.70 -13.26
N LYS A 38 23.61 14.14 -12.66
CA LYS A 38 22.61 13.38 -13.42
C LYS A 38 21.85 14.37 -14.30
N VAL A 39 21.53 13.94 -15.52
CA VAL A 39 20.64 14.71 -16.40
C VAL A 39 19.27 14.76 -15.74
N PRO A 40 18.62 15.93 -15.65
CA PRO A 40 17.28 16.03 -15.09
C PRO A 40 16.28 15.25 -15.95
N PRO A 41 15.26 14.61 -15.35
CA PRO A 41 14.23 13.92 -16.10
C PRO A 41 13.37 14.92 -16.88
N THR A 42 13.00 14.52 -18.10
CA THR A 42 12.10 15.28 -18.97
C THR A 42 10.65 14.81 -18.77
N PHE A 43 9.68 15.72 -18.80
CA PHE A 43 8.26 15.42 -18.54
C PHE A 43 7.36 15.70 -19.76
N GLU A 44 7.84 15.43 -20.97
CA GLU A 44 7.12 15.74 -22.21
C GLU A 44 5.87 14.85 -22.42
N ASP A 45 5.89 13.61 -21.94
CA ASP A 45 4.83 12.62 -22.15
C ASP A 45 3.69 12.67 -21.10
N VAL A 46 3.58 13.77 -20.34
CA VAL A 46 2.64 13.87 -19.22
C VAL A 46 1.29 14.41 -19.66
N GLU A 47 0.28 13.56 -19.64
CA GLU A 47 -1.12 13.95 -19.89
C GLU A 47 -1.78 14.52 -18.62
N PHE A 48 -2.37 15.71 -18.74
CA PHE A 48 -3.12 16.34 -17.64
C PHE A 48 -4.63 16.11 -17.79
N PRO A 49 -5.33 15.68 -16.73
CA PRO A 49 -6.78 15.66 -16.72
C PRO A 49 -7.36 17.09 -16.66
N GLU A 50 -8.63 17.22 -17.06
CA GLU A 50 -9.38 18.48 -16.98
C GLU A 50 -9.45 19.01 -15.54
N GLU A 51 -9.83 18.14 -14.59
CA GLU A 51 -9.85 18.44 -13.16
C GLU A 51 -8.54 18.01 -12.50
N ARG A 52 -7.77 18.99 -12.01
CA ARG A 52 -6.46 18.72 -11.39
C ARG A 52 -6.52 18.51 -9.88
N LYS A 53 -7.56 18.99 -9.20
CA LYS A 53 -7.74 18.80 -7.75
C LYS A 53 -8.67 17.64 -7.48
N LEU A 54 -8.47 16.95 -6.34
CA LEU A 54 -9.43 15.96 -5.89
C LEU A 54 -10.75 16.62 -5.53
N ARG A 55 -11.80 16.28 -6.29
CA ARG A 55 -13.18 16.68 -6.00
C ARG A 55 -13.67 16.08 -4.68
N VAL A 56 -14.68 16.72 -4.10
CA VAL A 56 -15.40 16.19 -2.94
C VAL A 56 -16.28 15.04 -3.41
N LEU A 57 -16.13 13.86 -2.81
CA LEU A 57 -17.02 12.73 -3.07
C LEU A 57 -18.28 12.86 -2.20
N GLU A 58 -19.44 12.53 -2.78
CA GLU A 58 -20.69 12.49 -2.05
C GLU A 58 -20.63 11.42 -0.96
N LYS A 59 -20.97 11.79 0.29
CA LYS A 59 -20.90 10.87 1.44
C LYS A 59 -22.06 9.86 1.47
N VAL A 60 -23.14 10.21 0.78
CA VAL A 60 -24.39 9.45 0.72
C VAL A 60 -24.78 9.41 -0.75
N PRO A 61 -25.07 8.22 -1.31
CA PRO A 61 -25.54 8.12 -2.69
C PRO A 61 -26.92 8.77 -2.84
N THR A 62 -27.13 9.41 -3.97
CA THR A 62 -28.41 10.02 -4.33
C THR A 62 -29.41 8.95 -4.76
N TYR A 63 -30.62 9.00 -4.21
CA TYR A 63 -31.72 8.10 -4.58
C TYR A 63 -32.88 8.91 -5.16
N PRO A 64 -33.63 8.37 -6.13
CA PRO A 64 -34.79 9.05 -6.67
C PRO A 64 -35.85 9.27 -5.59
N PHE A 65 -36.62 10.34 -5.75
CA PHE A 65 -37.65 10.72 -4.79
C PHE A 65 -38.64 9.56 -4.54
N GLY A 66 -38.95 9.31 -3.27
CA GLY A 66 -39.85 8.23 -2.84
C GLY A 66 -39.18 6.86 -2.67
N VAL A 67 -37.96 6.65 -3.15
CA VAL A 67 -37.24 5.38 -2.95
C VAL A 67 -36.46 5.42 -1.63
N ARG A 68 -36.74 4.46 -0.76
CA ARG A 68 -35.98 4.28 0.49
C ARG A 68 -34.66 3.56 0.19
N PRO A 69 -33.52 4.04 0.72
CA PRO A 69 -32.24 3.36 0.53
C PRO A 69 -32.28 1.90 1.02
N PRO A 70 -31.84 0.94 0.19
CA PRO A 70 -31.89 -0.48 0.56
C PRO A 70 -30.87 -0.80 1.65
N LYS A 71 -31.26 -1.64 2.64
CA LYS A 71 -30.36 -2.10 3.71
C LYS A 71 -29.60 -3.36 3.28
N MET A 72 -28.32 -3.25 2.96
CA MET A 72 -27.50 -4.40 2.53
C MET A 72 -26.86 -5.16 3.69
N PHE A 73 -26.67 -6.48 3.55
CA PHE A 73 -25.83 -7.25 4.46
C PHE A 73 -24.39 -6.73 4.43
N LYS A 74 -23.62 -6.95 5.51
CA LYS A 74 -22.26 -6.38 5.61
C LYS A 74 -21.34 -6.87 4.50
N ASP A 75 -21.61 -8.05 3.92
CA ASP A 75 -20.84 -8.74 2.88
C ASP A 75 -19.33 -8.56 2.98
N LEU A 76 -18.65 -9.43 3.73
CA LEU A 76 -17.19 -9.37 3.85
C LEU A 76 -16.47 -9.89 2.61
N ALA A 77 -17.17 -10.53 1.67
CA ALA A 77 -16.55 -11.00 0.43
C ALA A 77 -16.09 -9.84 -0.47
N THR A 78 -16.69 -8.66 -0.33
CA THR A 78 -16.33 -7.48 -1.14
C THR A 78 -14.92 -6.98 -0.89
N ILE A 79 -14.36 -7.22 0.29
CA ILE A 79 -13.01 -6.78 0.68
C ILE A 79 -11.99 -7.93 0.63
N ARG A 80 -12.44 -9.18 0.46
CA ARG A 80 -11.57 -10.36 0.48
C ARG A 80 -10.97 -10.64 -0.90
N GLY A 81 -9.69 -11.00 -0.92
CA GLY A 81 -8.94 -11.38 -2.12
C GLY A 81 -8.31 -10.19 -2.85
N PRO A 82 -7.74 -10.46 -4.03
CA PRO A 82 -7.10 -9.44 -4.84
C PRO A 82 -8.10 -8.56 -5.59
N GLU A 83 -7.66 -7.35 -5.89
CA GLU A 83 -8.27 -6.45 -6.85
C GLU A 83 -7.92 -6.88 -8.28
N LEU A 84 -8.93 -7.04 -9.12
CA LEU A 84 -8.75 -7.54 -10.49
C LEU A 84 -8.67 -6.42 -11.54
N VAL A 85 -9.40 -5.32 -11.33
CA VAL A 85 -9.64 -4.32 -12.38
C VAL A 85 -8.78 -3.07 -12.18
N HIS A 86 -8.74 -2.51 -10.96
CA HIS A 86 -8.10 -1.23 -10.71
C HIS A 86 -6.77 -1.39 -9.96
N ASN A 87 -5.91 -2.23 -10.52
CA ASN A 87 -4.58 -2.59 -9.98
C ASN A 87 -3.41 -2.01 -10.80
N ARG A 88 -3.70 -1.20 -11.82
CA ARG A 88 -2.72 -0.52 -12.68
C ARG A 88 -2.94 0.99 -12.66
N LEU A 89 -1.84 1.74 -12.77
CA LEU A 89 -1.90 3.19 -12.88
C LEU A 89 -2.45 3.58 -14.26
N LEU A 90 -3.34 4.57 -14.35
CA LEU A 90 -3.88 5.07 -15.63
C LEU A 90 -2.95 6.12 -16.23
N TYR A 91 -2.48 7.06 -15.41
CA TYR A 91 -1.54 8.11 -15.83
C TYR A 91 -0.07 7.68 -15.71
N ASN A 92 0.21 6.41 -15.36
CA ASN A 92 1.55 5.79 -15.31
C ASN A 92 2.62 6.52 -14.47
N GLN A 93 2.24 7.40 -13.54
CA GLN A 93 3.18 8.12 -12.68
C GLN A 93 3.21 7.57 -11.26
N TYR A 94 2.36 8.11 -10.38
CA TYR A 94 2.40 7.82 -8.95
C TYR A 94 1.00 7.56 -8.39
N GLY A 95 0.94 6.80 -7.30
CA GLY A 95 -0.32 6.56 -6.61
C GLY A 95 -0.17 5.90 -5.24
N ILE A 96 -1.31 5.61 -4.63
CA ILE A 96 -1.38 4.83 -3.38
C ILE A 96 -2.06 3.50 -3.67
N MET A 97 -1.36 2.40 -3.39
CA MET A 97 -1.90 1.05 -3.48
C MET A 97 -2.20 0.51 -2.08
N ALA A 98 -3.39 -0.05 -1.90
CA ALA A 98 -3.76 -0.78 -0.69
C ALA A 98 -3.17 -2.20 -0.73
N LEU A 99 -2.49 -2.62 0.33
CA LEU A 99 -1.98 -3.99 0.49
C LEU A 99 -3.03 -4.94 1.08
N SER A 100 -3.99 -4.41 1.83
CA SER A 100 -5.06 -5.19 2.46
C SER A 100 -6.44 -4.62 2.13
N GLY A 101 -7.46 -5.48 2.24
CA GLY A 101 -8.84 -5.09 1.98
C GLY A 101 -9.53 -4.46 3.19
N ALA A 102 -10.28 -3.38 2.99
CA ALA A 102 -11.08 -2.76 4.05
C ALA A 102 -12.25 -1.91 3.54
N PHE A 103 -12.99 -1.35 4.48
CA PHE A 103 -14.04 -0.37 4.23
C PHE A 103 -13.52 1.05 4.50
N LEU A 104 -13.41 1.87 3.45
CA LEU A 104 -13.13 3.28 3.62
C LEU A 104 -14.41 4.04 3.99
N ARG A 105 -14.34 4.75 5.13
CA ARG A 105 -15.40 5.66 5.58
C ARG A 105 -15.27 7.00 4.88
N PRO A 106 -16.36 7.79 4.79
CA PRO A 106 -16.31 9.10 4.13
C PRO A 106 -15.28 10.04 4.77
N GLY A 107 -15.09 9.96 6.10
CA GLY A 107 -14.07 10.73 6.80
C GLY A 107 -12.63 10.40 6.38
N HIS A 108 -12.35 9.16 5.95
CA HIS A 108 -11.04 8.81 5.41
C HIS A 108 -10.84 9.46 4.04
N LEU A 109 -11.88 9.47 3.19
CA LEU A 109 -11.84 10.12 1.88
C LEU A 109 -11.62 11.64 2.01
N ASP A 110 -12.33 12.27 2.94
CA ASP A 110 -12.15 13.68 3.27
C ASP A 110 -10.73 13.97 3.80
N MET A 111 -10.20 13.10 4.66
CA MET A 111 -8.84 13.20 5.17
C MET A 111 -7.82 13.15 4.05
N ILE A 112 -7.93 12.20 3.12
CA ILE A 112 -6.99 12.08 2.02
C ILE A 112 -7.08 13.32 1.11
N ARG A 113 -8.29 13.71 0.72
CA ARG A 113 -8.55 14.89 -0.11
C ARG A 113 -7.92 16.14 0.47
N LEU A 114 -8.12 16.39 1.76
CA LEU A 114 -7.63 17.58 2.43
C LEU A 114 -6.09 17.60 2.50
N ASN A 115 -5.46 16.46 2.81
CA ASN A 115 -4.00 16.38 2.88
C ASN A 115 -3.35 16.58 1.50
N ILE A 116 -3.90 15.95 0.45
CA ILE A 116 -3.37 16.06 -0.91
C ILE A 116 -3.60 17.47 -1.45
N ASN A 117 -4.84 17.96 -1.45
CA ASN A 117 -5.15 19.28 -2.01
C ASN A 117 -4.44 20.43 -1.28
N LYS A 118 -4.04 20.24 -0.02
CA LYS A 118 -3.25 21.23 0.74
C LYS A 118 -1.83 21.40 0.20
N LYS A 119 -1.21 20.34 -0.31
CA LYS A 119 0.17 20.35 -0.83
C LYS A 119 0.25 20.29 -2.36
N LEU A 120 -0.89 20.27 -3.05
CA LEU A 120 -0.96 20.08 -4.49
C LEU A 120 -0.86 21.42 -5.21
N ASP A 121 0.18 21.55 -6.04
CA ASP A 121 0.39 22.71 -6.91
C ASP A 121 -0.30 22.49 -8.25
N VAL A 122 -1.46 23.13 -8.45
CA VAL A 122 -2.35 22.91 -9.61
C VAL A 122 -1.70 23.16 -10.97
N THR A 123 -0.69 24.01 -11.02
CA THR A 123 0.03 24.34 -12.25
C THR A 123 0.91 23.19 -12.71
N ARG A 124 1.55 22.48 -11.77
CA ARG A 124 2.53 21.41 -12.04
C ARG A 124 1.97 20.02 -11.81
N MET A 125 0.99 19.87 -10.93
CA MET A 125 0.49 18.60 -10.41
C MET A 125 -1.02 18.45 -10.61
N PHE A 126 -1.47 17.21 -10.63
CA PHE A 126 -2.86 16.82 -10.55
C PHE A 126 -3.04 15.59 -9.66
N ALA A 127 -4.24 15.41 -9.13
CA ALA A 127 -4.61 14.22 -8.38
C ALA A 127 -6.03 13.76 -8.75
N VAL A 128 -6.18 12.45 -8.94
CA VAL A 128 -7.42 11.82 -9.42
C VAL A 128 -7.82 10.68 -8.49
N TRP A 129 -9.13 10.60 -8.21
CA TRP A 129 -9.70 9.47 -7.49
C TRP A 129 -9.76 8.23 -8.38
N ARG A 130 -9.25 7.10 -7.88
CA ARG A 130 -9.42 5.78 -8.52
C ARG A 130 -10.51 4.95 -7.87
N ILE A 131 -11.20 5.49 -6.88
CA ILE A 131 -12.26 4.82 -6.11
C ILE A 131 -13.59 5.52 -6.27
N ASP A 132 -14.65 4.72 -6.18
CA ASP A 132 -16.03 5.21 -6.24
C ASP A 132 -16.44 5.92 -4.94
N PRO A 133 -17.42 6.84 -5.01
CA PRO A 133 -18.02 7.39 -3.81
C PRO A 133 -18.62 6.29 -2.92
N PRO A 134 -18.70 6.51 -1.60
CA PRO A 134 -19.30 5.56 -0.67
C PRO A 134 -20.72 5.16 -1.06
N TRP A 135 -20.90 3.89 -1.42
CA TRP A 135 -22.18 3.35 -1.87
C TRP A 135 -22.73 2.24 -0.98
N LYS A 136 -21.88 1.56 -0.20
CA LYS A 136 -22.28 0.40 0.61
C LYS A 136 -22.82 0.84 1.97
N PRO A 137 -24.09 0.59 2.30
CA PRO A 137 -24.69 1.04 3.56
C PRO A 137 -24.25 0.16 4.74
N ILE A 138 -23.82 0.79 5.82
CA ILE A 138 -23.55 0.15 7.10
C ILE A 138 -24.67 0.50 8.07
N THR A 139 -25.36 -0.53 8.59
CA THR A 139 -26.45 -0.33 9.55
C THR A 139 -25.99 -0.48 10.99
N LYS A 140 -26.50 0.38 11.88
CA LYS A 140 -26.23 0.33 13.32
C LYS A 140 -27.54 0.36 14.10
N LYS A 141 -27.64 -0.42 15.17
CA LYS A 141 -28.75 -0.30 16.12
C LYS A 141 -28.42 0.81 17.12
N GLY A 142 -29.45 1.51 17.59
CA GLY A 142 -29.28 2.52 18.64
C GLY A 142 -28.66 1.91 19.91
N GLN A 143 -27.87 2.71 20.62
CA GLN A 143 -27.26 2.28 21.87
C GLN A 143 -28.34 1.90 22.90
N GLY A 144 -28.09 0.84 23.68
CA GLY A 144 -29.01 0.36 24.72
C GLY A 144 -30.22 -0.45 24.22
N LYS A 145 -30.34 -0.74 22.92
CA LYS A 145 -31.40 -1.61 22.39
C LYS A 145 -31.02 -3.10 22.55
N ARG A 146 -32.01 -3.94 22.91
CA ARG A 146 -31.85 -5.40 22.97
C ARG A 146 -31.72 -6.03 21.57
N MET A 147 -31.24 -7.27 21.53
CA MET A 147 -31.18 -8.08 20.32
C MET A 147 -32.60 -8.34 19.75
N GLY A 148 -32.71 -8.65 18.45
CA GLY A 148 -34.00 -8.82 17.76
C GLY A 148 -34.60 -7.54 17.17
N LYS A 149 -35.91 -7.56 16.85
CA LYS A 149 -36.69 -6.45 16.23
C LYS A 149 -36.17 -5.96 14.87
N GLY A 150 -35.56 -6.86 14.09
CA GLY A 150 -35.07 -6.57 12.74
C GLY A 150 -33.76 -5.78 12.70
N LYS A 151 -33.49 -5.20 11.53
CA LYS A 151 -32.23 -4.52 11.20
C LYS A 151 -32.28 -3.03 11.49
N GLY A 152 -31.19 -2.48 12.02
CA GLY A 152 -31.04 -1.06 12.37
C GLY A 152 -31.19 -0.11 11.17
N ALA A 153 -31.16 1.20 11.45
CA ALA A 153 -31.08 2.23 10.42
C ALA A 153 -29.68 2.25 9.79
N ILE A 154 -29.57 2.84 8.60
CA ILE A 154 -28.27 3.08 7.95
C ILE A 154 -27.59 4.22 8.71
N ASP A 155 -26.36 3.99 9.16
CA ASP A 155 -25.55 4.94 9.92
C ASP A 155 -24.68 5.77 8.98
N HIS A 156 -23.92 5.09 8.11
CA HIS A 156 -23.07 5.70 7.10
C HIS A 156 -22.86 4.76 5.91
N TYR A 157 -22.32 5.30 4.83
CA TYR A 157 -21.90 4.53 3.66
C TYR A 157 -20.39 4.36 3.65
N VAL A 158 -19.92 3.27 3.05
CA VAL A 158 -18.49 2.97 2.90
C VAL A 158 -18.17 2.55 1.48
N THR A 159 -16.91 2.74 1.08
CA THR A 159 -16.37 2.17 -0.16
C THR A 159 -15.55 0.92 0.20
N PRO A 160 -15.96 -0.29 -0.24
CA PRO A 160 -15.16 -1.50 -0.07
C PRO A 160 -13.95 -1.48 -1.01
N ILE A 161 -12.79 -1.84 -0.50
CA ILE A 161 -11.53 -1.93 -1.23
C ILE A 161 -10.89 -3.29 -0.96
N LYS A 162 -10.25 -3.85 -1.99
CA LYS A 162 -9.47 -5.10 -1.94
C LYS A 162 -7.97 -4.85 -1.97
N ALA A 163 -7.19 -5.88 -1.68
CA ALA A 163 -5.74 -5.85 -1.79
C ALA A 163 -5.29 -5.63 -3.24
N GLY A 164 -4.31 -4.77 -3.48
CA GLY A 164 -3.83 -4.36 -4.81
C GLY A 164 -4.65 -3.25 -5.46
N ARG A 165 -5.67 -2.70 -4.79
CA ARG A 165 -6.46 -1.58 -5.31
C ARG A 165 -5.69 -0.27 -5.20
N ILE A 166 -5.65 0.48 -6.29
CA ILE A 166 -5.15 1.85 -6.30
C ILE A 166 -6.26 2.79 -5.84
N ILE A 167 -5.98 3.59 -4.81
CA ILE A 167 -6.95 4.50 -4.19
C ILE A 167 -6.96 5.85 -4.91
N ILE A 168 -5.77 6.40 -5.14
CA ILE A 168 -5.55 7.73 -5.74
C ILE A 168 -4.33 7.67 -6.64
N GLU A 169 -4.38 8.49 -7.68
CA GLU A 169 -3.24 8.80 -8.51
C GLU A 169 -2.86 10.26 -8.38
N ILE A 170 -1.56 10.50 -8.41
CA ILE A 170 -0.98 11.82 -8.49
C ILE A 170 -0.06 11.82 -9.70
N GLY A 171 -0.14 12.88 -10.49
CA GLY A 171 0.77 13.07 -11.60
C GLY A 171 1.05 14.53 -11.91
N GLY A 172 1.84 14.76 -12.95
CA GLY A 172 2.28 16.08 -13.39
C GLY A 172 3.77 16.15 -13.68
N HIS A 173 4.31 17.37 -13.69
CA HIS A 173 5.75 17.64 -13.88
C HIS A 173 6.49 17.59 -12.53
N VAL A 174 6.50 16.40 -11.93
CA VAL A 174 7.06 16.16 -10.58
C VAL A 174 7.80 14.84 -10.49
N GLU A 175 8.86 14.84 -9.69
CA GLU A 175 9.62 13.64 -9.38
C GLU A 175 9.02 12.89 -8.18
N PHE A 176 9.30 11.59 -8.10
CA PHE A 176 8.78 10.77 -7.01
C PHE A 176 9.26 11.25 -5.64
N GLU A 177 10.47 11.81 -5.53
CA GLU A 177 11.03 12.29 -4.27
C GLU A 177 10.20 13.43 -3.66
N GLU A 178 9.60 14.29 -4.49
CA GLU A 178 8.72 15.38 -4.04
C GLU A 178 7.37 14.84 -3.53
N VAL A 179 6.84 13.81 -4.19
CA VAL A 179 5.48 13.27 -3.95
C VAL A 179 5.47 12.22 -2.83
N LYS A 180 6.53 11.42 -2.72
CA LYS A 180 6.70 10.33 -1.74
C LYS A 180 6.34 10.74 -0.30
N PRO A 181 6.88 11.82 0.29
CA PRO A 181 6.57 12.19 1.68
C PRO A 181 5.10 12.60 1.86
N LEU A 182 4.44 13.15 0.83
CA LEU A 182 3.00 13.43 0.88
C LEU A 182 2.20 12.12 0.88
N LEU A 183 2.53 11.18 0.01
CA LEU A 183 1.83 9.90 -0.08
C LEU A 183 2.01 9.07 1.20
N GLU A 184 3.23 8.99 1.74
CA GLU A 184 3.53 8.28 3.00
C GLU A 184 2.71 8.84 4.17
N GLN A 185 2.58 10.18 4.26
CA GLN A 185 1.74 10.81 5.28
C GLN A 185 0.26 10.41 5.17
N VAL A 186 -0.24 10.20 3.94
CA VAL A 186 -1.59 9.72 3.72
C VAL A 186 -1.70 8.24 4.08
N CYS A 187 -0.76 7.40 3.62
CA CYS A 187 -0.72 5.96 3.93
C CYS A 187 -0.76 5.71 5.44
N ASN A 188 0.04 6.43 6.23
CA ASN A 188 0.08 6.28 7.68
C ASN A 188 -1.24 6.65 8.39
N LYS A 189 -2.11 7.44 7.75
CA LYS A 189 -3.43 7.82 8.28
C LYS A 189 -4.55 6.91 7.80
N LEU A 190 -4.31 6.07 6.81
CA LEU A 190 -5.31 5.13 6.32
C LEU A 190 -5.54 4.02 7.35
N PRO A 191 -6.76 3.46 7.42
CA PRO A 191 -7.04 2.31 8.28
C PRO A 191 -6.52 0.98 7.70
N VAL A 192 -5.75 1.04 6.62
CA VAL A 192 -5.22 -0.11 5.87
C VAL A 192 -3.74 0.08 5.62
N ASP A 193 -3.04 -1.04 5.52
CA ASP A 193 -1.67 -1.05 5.03
C ASP A 193 -1.70 -0.61 3.57
N ALA A 194 -0.98 0.45 3.28
CA ALA A 194 -0.91 1.05 1.97
C ALA A 194 0.50 1.56 1.72
N ILE A 195 0.92 1.50 0.46
CA ILE A 195 2.25 1.93 0.03
C ILE A 195 2.15 2.96 -1.08
N PRO A 196 3.04 3.97 -1.10
CA PRO A 196 3.23 4.81 -2.27
C PRO A 196 3.83 3.95 -3.41
N ILE A 197 3.30 4.09 -4.61
CA ILE A 197 3.75 3.32 -5.77
C ILE A 197 4.13 4.22 -6.95
N THR A 198 5.09 3.75 -7.72
CA THR A 198 5.39 4.22 -9.08
C THR A 198 5.06 3.10 -10.07
N ASN A 199 4.95 3.41 -11.37
CA ASN A 199 4.72 2.35 -12.36
C ASN A 199 5.90 1.36 -12.42
N GLN A 200 7.14 1.86 -12.35
CA GLN A 200 8.36 1.04 -12.29
C GLN A 200 8.34 0.12 -11.06
N LEU A 201 8.02 0.66 -9.87
CA LEU A 201 7.94 -0.14 -8.65
C LEU A 201 6.87 -1.24 -8.74
N LEU A 202 5.76 -0.97 -9.42
CA LEU A 202 4.70 -1.97 -9.61
C LEU A 202 5.16 -3.13 -10.52
N GLU A 203 5.95 -2.82 -11.54
CA GLU A 203 6.57 -3.82 -12.42
C GLU A 203 7.66 -4.61 -11.67
N GLU A 204 8.49 -3.93 -10.89
CA GLU A 204 9.50 -4.55 -10.02
C GLU A 204 8.87 -5.54 -9.04
N ILE A 205 7.81 -5.13 -8.31
CA ILE A 205 7.10 -6.01 -7.38
C ILE A 205 6.59 -7.28 -8.09
N ARG A 206 6.03 -7.14 -9.30
CA ARG A 206 5.53 -8.29 -10.07
C ARG A 206 6.66 -9.21 -10.52
N LEU A 207 7.76 -8.65 -11.01
CA LEU A 207 8.93 -9.43 -11.43
C LEU A 207 9.59 -10.12 -10.24
N GLU A 208 9.68 -9.45 -9.09
CA GLU A 208 10.18 -10.03 -7.85
C GLU A 208 9.31 -11.20 -7.39
N GLU A 209 7.98 -11.07 -7.43
CA GLU A 209 7.05 -12.17 -7.14
C GLU A 209 7.29 -13.38 -8.06
N GLU A 210 7.39 -13.16 -9.39
CA GLU A 210 7.66 -14.22 -10.38
C GLU A 210 9.05 -14.86 -10.18
N GLU A 211 10.06 -14.06 -9.84
CA GLU A 211 11.40 -14.55 -9.54
C GLU A 211 11.43 -15.39 -8.27
N LEU A 212 10.75 -14.98 -7.21
CA LEU A 212 10.64 -15.73 -5.96
C LEU A 212 9.94 -17.06 -6.18
N GLU A 213 8.87 -17.09 -6.99
CA GLU A 213 8.18 -18.32 -7.37
C GLU A 213 9.11 -19.27 -8.15
N ARG A 214 9.91 -18.73 -9.08
CA ARG A 214 10.88 -19.51 -9.86
C ARG A 214 12.07 -20.03 -9.03
N LYS A 215 12.55 -19.22 -8.10
CA LYS A 215 13.66 -19.54 -7.18
C LYS A 215 13.25 -20.47 -6.04
N ASN A 216 11.95 -20.76 -5.90
CA ASN A 216 11.46 -21.62 -4.83
C ASN A 216 12.01 -23.05 -4.95
N ILE A 217 12.97 -23.40 -4.09
CA ILE A 217 13.59 -24.73 -4.01
C ILE A 217 12.65 -25.75 -3.34
N ASN A 218 11.71 -25.28 -2.52
CA ASN A 218 10.84 -26.15 -1.73
C ASN A 218 9.95 -27.01 -2.65
N PRO A 219 10.01 -28.35 -2.58
CA PRO A 219 9.18 -29.23 -3.41
C PRO A 219 7.67 -29.12 -3.09
N PHE A 220 7.32 -28.60 -1.91
CA PHE A 220 5.94 -28.39 -1.46
C PHE A 220 5.54 -26.92 -1.57
N SER A 221 4.94 -26.56 -2.70
CA SER A 221 4.21 -25.30 -2.83
C SER A 221 2.82 -25.42 -2.19
N ILE A 222 2.28 -24.30 -1.70
CA ILE A 222 0.93 -24.26 -1.12
C ILE A 222 -0.10 -24.67 -2.17
N GLU A 223 0.08 -24.22 -3.41
CA GLU A 223 -0.78 -24.56 -4.55
C GLU A 223 -0.86 -26.09 -4.71
N ARG A 224 0.29 -26.77 -4.71
CA ARG A 224 0.37 -28.23 -4.79
C ARG A 224 -0.31 -28.92 -3.61
N VAL A 225 -0.09 -28.46 -2.38
CA VAL A 225 -0.70 -29.05 -1.18
C VAL A 225 -2.23 -28.99 -1.24
N ILE A 226 -2.76 -27.89 -1.77
CA ILE A 226 -4.21 -27.64 -1.89
C ILE A 226 -4.81 -28.47 -3.02
N ASP A 227 -4.23 -28.43 -4.23
CA ASP A 227 -4.78 -29.09 -5.41
C ASP A 227 -4.81 -30.61 -5.27
N TYR A 228 -3.72 -31.19 -4.74
CA TYR A 228 -3.62 -32.62 -4.50
C TYR A 228 -4.27 -33.07 -3.18
N LYS A 229 -4.90 -32.15 -2.43
CA LYS A 229 -5.57 -32.41 -1.14
C LYS A 229 -4.66 -33.19 -0.17
N MET A 230 -3.37 -32.83 -0.15
CA MET A 230 -2.38 -33.54 0.65
C MET A 230 -2.75 -33.48 2.13
N HIS A 231 -2.51 -34.58 2.86
CA HIS A 231 -2.84 -34.69 4.28
C HIS A 231 -4.29 -34.36 4.63
N ASP A 232 -5.26 -34.56 3.73
CA ASP A 232 -6.67 -34.17 3.93
C ASP A 232 -6.89 -32.66 4.09
N SER A 233 -6.00 -31.83 3.51
CA SER A 233 -6.04 -30.36 3.57
C SER A 233 -7.41 -29.78 3.20
N ALA A 234 -8.14 -30.44 2.30
CA ALA A 234 -9.48 -30.08 1.88
C ALA A 234 -10.53 -30.05 3.01
N ARG A 235 -10.29 -30.69 4.16
CA ARG A 235 -11.19 -30.68 5.31
C ARG A 235 -11.14 -29.35 6.08
N TRP A 236 -9.96 -28.74 6.19
CA TRP A 236 -9.75 -27.55 7.03
C TRP A 236 -9.67 -26.24 6.21
N ILE A 237 -9.31 -26.32 4.93
CA ILE A 237 -9.09 -25.15 4.07
C ILE A 237 -10.42 -24.58 3.56
N SER A 238 -10.58 -23.25 3.68
CA SER A 238 -11.75 -22.52 3.20
C SER A 238 -11.86 -22.55 1.68
N LYS A 239 -13.08 -22.31 1.16
CA LYS A 239 -13.30 -22.16 -0.29
C LYS A 239 -12.46 -21.04 -0.92
N TYR A 240 -12.16 -19.98 -0.17
CA TYR A 240 -11.39 -18.84 -0.66
C TYR A 240 -9.89 -19.10 -0.63
N ASP A 241 -9.42 -19.86 0.35
CA ASP A 241 -8.02 -20.26 0.46
C ASP A 241 -7.65 -21.20 -0.68
N ARG A 242 -8.61 -22.03 -1.16
CA ARG A 242 -8.46 -22.80 -2.40
C ARG A 242 -8.39 -21.93 -3.64
N LYS A 243 -9.13 -20.82 -3.66
CA LYS A 243 -9.17 -19.90 -4.80
C LYS A 243 -7.90 -19.05 -4.90
N TYR A 244 -7.33 -18.65 -3.76
CA TYR A 244 -6.23 -17.71 -3.71
C TYR A 244 -4.95 -18.29 -3.08
N TYR A 245 -4.88 -19.61 -2.93
CA TYR A 245 -3.74 -20.34 -2.38
C TYR A 245 -3.17 -19.72 -1.09
N THR A 246 -4.06 -19.31 -0.18
CA THR A 246 -3.74 -18.63 1.09
C THR A 246 -2.93 -17.32 1.00
N LYS A 247 -2.74 -16.76 -0.20
CA LYS A 247 -2.10 -15.44 -0.39
C LYS A 247 -2.92 -14.31 0.27
N TYR A 248 -4.24 -14.50 0.42
CA TYR A 248 -5.14 -13.55 1.09
C TYR A 248 -5.97 -14.25 2.17
N VAL A 249 -5.69 -13.89 3.42
CA VAL A 249 -6.35 -14.44 4.62
C VAL A 249 -7.51 -13.55 5.07
#